data_AF-A0A7V8ETD2-F1
#
_entry.id   AF-A0A7V8ETD2-F1
#
_cell.length_a   1.000
_cell.length_b   1.000
_cell.length_c   1.000
_cell.angle_alpha   90.00
_cell.angle_beta   90.00
_cell.angle_gamma   90.00
#
_symmetry.space_group_name_H-M   'P 1'
#
loop_
_entity.id
_entity.type
_entity.pdbx_description
1 polymer ?
#
loop_
_entity_poly.entity_id
_entity_poly.type
_entity_poly.pdbx_seq_one_letter_code
_entity_poly.pdbx_strand_id
1 'polypeptide(L)'
;MKRRYLLLPLLLSLTGCKEEFATLHFQDSVRSDPKAGPQYSDQGVHQAYQQSIDAALSAQGLDPDAITLERDKADDKVIHLSLVDYSLSPEQRGRLKAVFEQVTRARKGSSMNLHLELDNAQASVTPAGPSGLPDSIDATFELDPTFEMLLDRSYDDSMRAIANRSEIQGPVSCKITAHLALPTPLKLIAYQALGTDNSERGLISLLTRSGSIAKVALKVHFDDPDLNRLMQQQTIQAWPSSSKITRPAPVPFDEFAIVIGSIGVQTLTAALPFDTRKDQLQALCNQKMQALGRPFTFQMGRTLDRLTHVDYR
;
A
#
# COMPACT_ATOMS: atom_id res chain seq x y z
N MET A 1 -9.93 69.14 -46.46
CA MET A 1 -10.97 68.25 -45.90
C MET A 1 -10.33 67.40 -44.80
N LYS A 2 -10.92 67.39 -43.60
CA LYS A 2 -10.35 66.82 -42.36
C LYS A 2 -10.44 65.29 -42.34
N ARG A 3 -9.32 64.63 -42.06
CA ARG A 3 -9.19 63.22 -41.65
C ARG A 3 -10.05 62.94 -40.41
N ARG A 4 -10.83 61.86 -40.43
CA ARG A 4 -11.32 61.18 -39.22
C ARG A 4 -11.05 59.68 -39.37
N TYR A 5 -10.07 59.23 -38.59
CA TYR A 5 -9.89 57.84 -38.21
C TYR A 5 -10.95 57.48 -37.16
N LEU A 6 -11.59 56.32 -37.30
CA LEU A 6 -12.29 55.61 -36.23
C LEU A 6 -12.01 54.12 -36.49
N LEU A 7 -11.00 53.57 -35.82
CA LEU A 7 -11.10 52.80 -34.56
C LEU A 7 -11.83 51.47 -34.75
N LEU A 8 -10.99 50.44 -34.89
CA LEU A 8 -11.22 49.02 -34.57
C LEU A 8 -11.97 48.87 -33.23
N PRO A 9 -12.70 47.76 -33.07
CA PRO A 9 -12.49 46.95 -31.89
C PRO A 9 -11.97 45.57 -32.25
N LEU A 10 -10.75 45.35 -31.79
CA LEU A 10 -10.15 44.07 -31.37
C LEU A 10 -11.23 43.17 -30.73
N LEU A 11 -11.57 42.06 -31.39
CA LEU A 11 -12.50 41.04 -30.85
C LEU A 11 -11.92 39.62 -30.94
N LEU A 12 -10.59 39.48 -31.06
CA LEU A 12 -9.93 38.19 -31.29
C LEU A 12 -8.69 38.03 -30.40
N SER A 13 -8.90 37.80 -29.09
CA SER A 13 -7.97 37.07 -28.21
C SER A 13 -8.56 36.87 -26.80
N LEU A 14 -9.64 36.09 -26.70
CA LEU A 14 -10.09 35.45 -25.46
C LEU A 14 -9.73 33.96 -25.49
N THR A 15 -8.49 33.65 -25.88
CA THR A 15 -7.88 32.38 -25.47
C THR A 15 -7.42 32.60 -24.03
N GLY A 16 -8.16 32.09 -23.04
CA GLY A 16 -7.76 32.14 -21.64
C GLY A 16 -6.30 31.71 -21.51
N CYS A 17 -5.47 32.57 -20.94
CA CYS A 17 -4.07 32.24 -20.68
C CYS A 17 -4.05 31.18 -19.58
N LYS A 18 -3.85 29.92 -19.97
CA LYS A 18 -3.53 28.84 -19.03
C LYS A 18 -2.17 29.14 -18.41
N GLU A 19 -2.15 29.39 -17.11
CA GLU A 19 -0.92 29.51 -16.34
C GLU A 19 -0.50 28.11 -15.89
N GLU A 20 0.63 27.61 -16.37
CA GLU A 20 1.21 26.37 -15.86
C GLU A 20 1.68 26.59 -14.42
N PHE A 21 1.10 25.88 -13.46
CA PHE A 21 1.36 26.08 -12.03
C PHE A 21 2.36 25.07 -11.48
N ALA A 22 2.18 23.78 -11.83
CA ALA A 22 3.03 22.72 -11.33
C ALA A 22 3.08 21.52 -12.27
N THR A 23 4.18 20.76 -12.17
CA THR A 23 4.36 19.46 -12.80
C THR A 23 4.42 18.39 -11.70
N LEU A 24 3.50 17.43 -11.76
CA LEU A 24 3.30 16.38 -10.77
C LEU A 24 3.90 15.07 -11.29
N HIS A 25 4.82 14.47 -10.53
CA HIS A 25 5.51 13.23 -10.90
C HIS A 25 4.99 12.05 -10.07
N PHE A 26 4.55 10.99 -10.73
CA PHE A 26 3.98 9.80 -10.08
C PHE A 26 4.90 8.58 -10.19
N GLN A 27 4.73 7.62 -9.27
CA GLN A 27 5.49 6.36 -9.30
C GLN A 27 5.11 5.47 -10.50
N ASP A 28 3.82 5.44 -10.84
CA ASP A 28 3.24 4.62 -11.92
C ASP A 28 2.63 5.49 -13.02
N SER A 29 2.31 4.82 -14.14
CA SER A 29 1.61 5.43 -15.26
C SER A 29 0.27 6.03 -14.82
N VAL A 30 0.06 7.29 -15.21
CA VAL A 30 -1.18 8.06 -15.04
C VAL A 30 -2.04 8.07 -16.30
N ARG A 31 -1.67 7.26 -17.32
CA ARG A 31 -2.41 7.19 -18.59
C ARG A 31 -3.83 6.67 -18.39
N SER A 32 -4.78 7.29 -19.08
CA SER A 32 -6.17 6.80 -19.16
C SER A 32 -6.23 5.34 -19.63
N ASP A 33 -7.20 4.58 -19.09
CA ASP A 33 -7.38 3.17 -19.43
C ASP A 33 -7.91 3.04 -20.87
N PRO A 34 -7.23 2.32 -21.78
CA PRO A 34 -7.74 2.02 -23.12
C PRO A 34 -9.13 1.39 -23.13
N LYS A 35 -9.54 0.74 -22.03
CA LYS A 35 -10.85 0.13 -21.85
C LYS A 35 -11.94 1.12 -21.38
N ALA A 36 -11.61 2.39 -21.13
CA ALA A 36 -12.56 3.42 -20.71
C ALA A 36 -13.56 3.84 -21.83
N GLY A 37 -13.49 3.22 -23.00
CA GLY A 37 -14.42 3.47 -24.10
C GLY A 37 -14.18 4.83 -24.76
N PRO A 38 -15.23 5.54 -25.24
CA PRO A 38 -15.08 6.77 -26.02
C PRO A 38 -14.46 7.95 -25.27
N GLN A 39 -14.24 7.82 -23.95
CA GLN A 39 -13.54 8.82 -23.14
C GLN A 39 -12.02 8.61 -23.09
N TYR A 40 -11.51 7.57 -23.78
CA TYR A 40 -10.09 7.37 -23.95
C TYR A 40 -9.48 8.51 -24.77
N SER A 41 -8.45 9.12 -24.20
CA SER A 41 -7.55 10.03 -24.89
C SER A 41 -6.13 9.64 -24.52
N ASP A 42 -5.25 9.59 -25.51
CA ASP A 42 -3.82 9.37 -25.26
C ASP A 42 -3.25 10.46 -24.33
N GLN A 43 -3.82 11.65 -24.31
CA GLN A 43 -3.39 12.77 -23.43
C GLN A 43 -4.21 12.87 -22.14
N GLY A 44 -5.20 11.99 -21.97
CA GLY A 44 -6.05 11.96 -20.79
C GLY A 44 -5.32 11.38 -19.57
N VAL A 45 -5.50 12.04 -18.43
CA VAL A 45 -5.17 11.48 -17.12
C VAL A 45 -6.20 10.41 -16.77
N HIS A 46 -5.75 9.31 -16.18
CA HIS A 46 -6.63 8.26 -15.68
C HIS A 46 -7.65 8.83 -14.68
N GLN A 47 -8.93 8.51 -14.85
CA GLN A 47 -10.03 9.05 -14.06
C GLN A 47 -9.82 8.93 -12.54
N ALA A 48 -9.30 7.80 -12.06
CA ALA A 48 -8.99 7.62 -10.64
C ALA A 48 -7.98 8.65 -10.08
N TYR A 49 -6.95 9.04 -10.85
CA TYR A 49 -6.02 10.09 -10.42
C TYR A 49 -6.71 11.45 -10.41
N GLN A 50 -7.52 11.77 -11.42
CA GLN A 50 -8.31 13.01 -11.46
C GLN A 50 -9.23 13.10 -10.23
N GLN A 51 -10.06 12.09 -10.00
CA GLN A 51 -10.96 12.02 -8.85
C GLN A 51 -10.20 12.14 -7.51
N SER A 52 -9.04 11.51 -7.40
CA SER A 52 -8.22 11.60 -6.18
C SER A 52 -7.63 12.99 -5.97
N ILE A 53 -7.26 13.71 -7.04
CA ILE A 53 -6.79 15.10 -6.98
C ILE A 53 -7.97 15.99 -6.61
N ASP A 54 -9.09 15.89 -7.32
CA ASP A 54 -10.29 16.70 -7.11
C ASP A 54 -10.82 16.58 -5.68
N ALA A 55 -10.83 15.36 -5.12
CA ALA A 55 -11.21 15.12 -3.73
C ALA A 55 -10.25 15.80 -2.74
N ALA A 56 -8.94 15.78 -3.01
CA ALA A 56 -7.95 16.44 -2.17
C ALA A 56 -8.07 17.97 -2.21
N LEU A 57 -8.38 18.53 -3.38
CA LEU A 57 -8.63 19.97 -3.56
C LEU A 57 -9.92 20.39 -2.84
N SER A 58 -11.00 19.65 -3.07
CA SER A 58 -12.30 19.89 -2.44
C SER A 58 -12.22 19.84 -0.92
N ALA A 59 -11.42 18.91 -0.36
CA ALA A 59 -11.18 18.81 1.09
C ALA A 59 -10.49 20.05 1.68
N GLN A 60 -9.80 20.86 0.86
CA GLN A 60 -9.21 22.14 1.25
C GLN A 60 -10.08 23.35 0.84
N GLY A 61 -11.32 23.11 0.41
CA GLY A 61 -12.23 24.17 -0.06
C GLY A 61 -11.77 24.83 -1.36
N LEU A 62 -10.99 24.12 -2.18
CA LEU A 62 -10.62 24.55 -3.53
C LEU A 62 -11.58 23.95 -4.54
N ASP A 63 -11.98 24.75 -5.53
CA ASP A 63 -12.79 24.30 -6.65
C ASP A 63 -11.93 23.46 -7.62
N PRO A 64 -12.24 22.17 -7.86
CA PRO A 64 -11.51 21.35 -8.82
C PRO A 64 -11.55 21.92 -10.24
N ASP A 65 -12.61 22.61 -10.63
CA ASP A 65 -12.76 23.19 -11.98
C ASP A 65 -11.86 24.41 -12.20
N ALA A 66 -11.23 24.93 -11.13
CA ALA A 66 -10.23 26.01 -11.21
C ALA A 66 -8.88 25.55 -11.77
N ILE A 67 -8.68 24.24 -11.96
CA ILE A 67 -7.46 23.66 -12.51
C ILE A 67 -7.73 22.82 -13.74
N THR A 68 -6.72 22.64 -14.58
CA THR A 68 -6.72 21.69 -15.69
C THR A 68 -5.56 20.71 -15.52
N LEU A 69 -5.85 19.43 -15.69
CA LEU A 69 -4.89 18.34 -15.59
C LEU A 69 -4.66 17.73 -16.98
N GLU A 70 -3.43 17.80 -17.47
CA GLU A 70 -3.03 17.22 -18.75
C GLU A 70 -1.85 16.27 -18.53
N ARG A 71 -1.89 15.07 -19.12
CA ARG A 71 -0.75 14.14 -19.06
C ARG A 71 0.37 14.67 -19.96
N ASP A 72 1.62 14.54 -19.51
CA ASP A 72 2.76 14.81 -20.38
C ASP A 72 2.73 13.92 -21.63
N LYS A 73 3.20 14.41 -22.79
CA LYS A 73 3.13 13.63 -24.04
C LYS A 73 4.20 12.53 -24.10
N ALA A 74 5.36 12.77 -23.52
CA ALA A 74 6.53 11.89 -23.59
C ALA A 74 6.64 10.98 -22.35
N ASP A 75 6.21 11.46 -21.18
CA ASP A 75 6.24 10.70 -19.94
C ASP A 75 4.82 10.33 -19.48
N ASP A 76 4.55 9.04 -19.37
CA ASP A 76 3.23 8.55 -18.96
C ASP A 76 3.00 8.59 -17.45
N LYS A 77 3.96 9.07 -16.66
CA LYS A 77 3.89 9.23 -15.20
C LYS A 77 3.76 10.68 -14.74
N VAL A 78 3.65 11.62 -15.67
CA VAL A 78 3.66 13.05 -15.40
C VAL A 78 2.31 13.69 -15.70
N ILE A 79 1.84 14.53 -14.79
CA ILE A 79 0.67 15.39 -14.97
C ILE A 79 1.10 16.85 -14.87
N HIS A 80 0.77 17.64 -15.89
CA HIS A 80 0.87 19.09 -15.87
C HIS A 80 -0.43 19.68 -15.30
N LEU A 81 -0.29 20.51 -14.28
CA LEU A 81 -1.38 21.23 -13.64
C LEU A 81 -1.30 22.70 -14.03
N SER A 82 -2.36 23.19 -14.65
CA SER A 82 -2.52 24.60 -15.02
C SER A 82 -3.72 25.23 -14.31
N LEU A 83 -3.65 26.53 -14.01
CA LEU A 83 -4.78 27.28 -13.48
C LEU A 83 -5.65 27.80 -14.62
N VAL A 84 -6.96 27.67 -14.47
CA VAL A 84 -7.95 28.24 -15.39
C VAL A 84 -8.08 29.73 -15.08
N ASP A 85 -7.84 30.61 -16.05
CA ASP A 85 -8.07 32.06 -15.99
C ASP A 85 -7.51 32.79 -14.74
N TYR A 86 -6.38 32.35 -14.20
CA TYR A 86 -5.81 32.89 -12.94
C TYR A 86 -6.81 32.85 -11.76
N SER A 87 -7.80 31.95 -11.81
CA SER A 87 -8.96 31.89 -10.91
C SER A 87 -8.62 31.74 -9.42
N LEU A 88 -7.42 31.23 -9.09
CA LEU A 88 -6.99 31.06 -7.72
C LEU A 88 -6.27 32.31 -7.20
N SER A 89 -6.78 32.85 -6.09
CA SER A 89 -6.11 33.88 -5.31
C SER A 89 -4.75 33.41 -4.78
N PRO A 90 -3.83 34.32 -4.37
CA PRO A 90 -2.55 33.92 -3.79
C PRO A 90 -2.68 32.97 -2.58
N GLU A 91 -3.71 33.17 -1.77
CA GLU A 91 -4.01 32.29 -0.63
C GLU A 91 -4.45 30.89 -1.09
N GLN A 92 -5.32 30.82 -2.10
CA GLN A 92 -5.76 29.55 -2.68
C GLN A 92 -4.62 28.80 -3.37
N ARG A 93 -3.72 29.51 -4.07
CA ARG A 93 -2.48 28.94 -4.63
C ARG A 93 -1.58 28.38 -3.53
N GLY A 94 -1.47 29.07 -2.40
CA GLY A 94 -0.78 28.58 -1.21
C GLY A 94 -1.39 27.29 -0.66
N ARG A 95 -2.73 27.22 -0.56
CA ARG A 95 -3.43 25.99 -0.17
C ARG A 95 -3.22 24.85 -1.17
N LEU A 96 -3.29 25.13 -2.46
CA LEU A 96 -3.06 24.15 -3.53
C LEU A 96 -1.65 23.55 -3.42
N LYS A 97 -0.63 24.40 -3.25
CA LYS A 97 0.75 23.98 -3.00
C LYS A 97 0.85 23.10 -1.74
N ALA A 98 0.20 23.50 -0.66
CA ALA A 98 0.22 22.75 0.60
C ALA A 98 -0.37 21.34 0.47
N VAL A 99 -1.40 21.12 -0.38
CA VAL A 99 -1.96 19.78 -0.65
C VAL A 99 -0.86 18.82 -1.12
N PHE A 100 -0.11 19.21 -2.14
CA PHE A 100 0.90 18.33 -2.73
C PHE A 100 2.15 18.21 -1.86
N GLU A 101 2.55 19.28 -1.17
CA GLU A 101 3.63 19.22 -0.18
C GLU A 101 3.30 18.29 1.00
N GLN A 102 2.05 18.28 1.45
CA GLN A 102 1.61 17.37 2.50
C GLN A 102 1.70 15.91 2.06
N VAL A 103 1.31 15.61 0.82
CA VAL A 103 1.41 14.25 0.25
C VAL A 103 2.86 13.79 0.17
N THR A 104 3.74 14.59 -0.44
CA THR A 104 5.15 14.23 -0.61
C THR A 104 5.88 14.14 0.73
N ARG A 105 5.54 14.99 1.71
CA ARG A 105 6.06 14.90 3.08
C ARG A 105 5.58 13.64 3.81
N ALA A 106 4.29 13.34 3.74
CA ALA A 106 3.72 12.15 4.36
C ALA A 106 4.35 10.87 3.77
N ARG A 107 4.56 10.84 2.45
CA ARG A 107 5.26 9.74 1.78
C ARG A 107 6.69 9.56 2.28
N LYS A 108 7.46 10.65 2.41
CA LYS A 108 8.84 10.61 2.92
C LYS A 108 8.93 10.18 4.39
N GLY A 109 7.92 10.50 5.18
CA GLY A 109 7.83 10.13 6.59
C GLY A 109 7.25 8.76 6.86
N SER A 110 6.69 8.09 5.85
CA SER A 110 6.12 6.76 6.01
C SER A 110 7.20 5.69 5.99
N SER A 111 7.10 4.75 6.92
CA SER A 111 8.00 3.63 7.07
C SER A 111 7.19 2.36 7.26
N MET A 112 7.49 1.33 6.48
CA MET A 112 6.90 0.00 6.68
C MET A 112 7.77 -0.87 7.59
N ASN A 113 8.87 -0.31 8.12
CA ASN A 113 9.75 -1.04 9.03
C ASN A 113 9.00 -1.44 10.30
N LEU A 114 9.40 -2.59 10.83
CA LEU A 114 8.77 -3.19 11.98
C LEU A 114 9.79 -3.54 13.04
N HIS A 115 9.30 -3.53 14.26
CA HIS A 115 10.04 -3.90 15.44
C HIS A 115 9.34 -5.08 16.11
N LEU A 116 10.16 -6.07 16.44
CA LEU A 116 9.76 -7.31 17.07
C LEU A 116 10.18 -7.26 18.54
N GLU A 117 9.25 -7.02 19.44
CA GLU A 117 9.49 -7.10 20.89
C GLU A 117 9.40 -8.55 21.36
N LEU A 118 10.45 -9.03 22.03
CA LEU A 118 10.57 -10.40 22.49
C LEU A 118 10.44 -10.47 24.01
N ASP A 119 9.49 -11.26 24.49
CA ASP A 119 9.37 -11.55 25.92
C ASP A 119 10.34 -12.68 26.34
N ASN A 120 11.60 -12.29 26.56
CA ASN A 120 12.66 -13.21 26.96
C ASN A 120 12.43 -13.86 28.34
N ALA A 121 11.59 -13.29 29.20
CA ALA A 121 11.38 -13.80 30.55
C ALA A 121 10.71 -15.19 30.56
N GLN A 122 9.93 -15.50 29.52
CA GLN A 122 9.23 -16.77 29.34
C GLN A 122 9.78 -17.59 28.15
N ALA A 123 10.98 -17.24 27.66
CA ALA A 123 11.58 -17.94 26.54
C ALA A 123 11.95 -19.39 26.89
N SER A 124 11.65 -20.31 25.98
CA SER A 124 12.06 -21.71 26.06
C SER A 124 13.19 -21.96 25.06
N VAL A 125 14.33 -22.47 25.52
CA VAL A 125 15.53 -22.67 24.68
C VAL A 125 15.87 -24.14 24.61
N THR A 126 16.18 -24.62 23.40
CA THR A 126 16.60 -26.01 23.16
C THR A 126 17.95 -26.02 22.41
N PRO A 127 19.01 -26.64 22.96
CA PRO A 127 19.09 -27.21 24.32
C PRO A 127 18.96 -26.14 25.42
N ALA A 128 18.62 -26.57 26.64
CA ALA A 128 18.35 -25.66 27.76
C ALA A 128 19.53 -24.72 28.03
N GLY A 129 19.22 -23.43 28.15
CA GLY A 129 20.19 -22.35 28.35
C GLY A 129 19.53 -20.98 28.27
N PRO A 130 20.30 -19.89 28.41
CA PRO A 130 19.78 -18.55 28.19
C PRO A 130 19.39 -18.37 26.71
N SER A 131 18.36 -17.55 26.43
CA SER A 131 17.95 -17.28 25.05
C SER A 131 19.05 -16.57 24.26
N GLY A 132 19.78 -15.67 24.92
CA GLY A 132 20.80 -14.82 24.28
C GLY A 132 20.22 -13.93 23.18
N LEU A 133 18.89 -13.81 23.12
CA LEU A 133 18.18 -12.94 22.19
C LEU A 133 18.13 -11.52 22.76
N PRO A 134 18.13 -10.49 21.90
CA PRO A 134 17.80 -9.14 22.35
C PRO A 134 16.32 -9.04 22.76
N ASP A 135 15.96 -8.01 23.51
CA ASP A 135 14.56 -7.73 23.87
C ASP A 135 13.78 -7.14 22.69
N SER A 136 14.47 -6.58 21.69
CA SER A 136 13.88 -6.10 20.45
C SER A 136 14.72 -6.49 19.25
N ILE A 137 14.06 -6.75 18.12
CA ILE A 137 14.69 -6.94 16.82
C ILE A 137 14.07 -5.94 15.84
N ASP A 138 14.91 -5.09 15.28
CA ASP A 138 14.53 -4.22 14.17
C ASP A 138 14.59 -5.03 12.88
N ALA A 139 13.52 -5.02 12.11
CA ALA A 139 13.45 -5.72 10.84
C ALA A 139 12.96 -4.78 9.74
N THR A 140 13.61 -4.90 8.58
CA THR A 140 13.18 -4.19 7.38
C THR A 140 12.07 -4.99 6.70
N PHE A 141 11.02 -4.29 6.30
CA PHE A 141 9.90 -4.85 5.57
C PHE A 141 10.02 -4.44 4.10
N GLU A 142 10.56 -5.33 3.28
CA GLU A 142 10.62 -5.12 1.84
C GLU A 142 9.30 -5.60 1.23
N LEU A 143 8.39 -4.65 1.01
CA LEU A 143 7.10 -4.94 0.41
C LEU A 143 7.29 -5.51 -1.00
N ASP A 144 6.88 -6.77 -1.15
CA ASP A 144 6.57 -7.36 -2.44
C ASP A 144 5.06 -7.56 -2.48
N PRO A 145 4.29 -6.63 -3.05
CA PRO A 145 2.83 -6.68 -3.05
C PRO A 145 2.33 -7.78 -3.99
N THR A 146 2.63 -9.03 -3.67
CA THR A 146 2.03 -10.18 -4.32
C THR A 146 0.69 -10.47 -3.66
N PHE A 147 -0.34 -10.52 -4.49
CA PHE A 147 -1.67 -10.89 -4.03
C PHE A 147 -1.72 -12.40 -3.85
N GLU A 148 -1.88 -12.80 -2.61
CA GLU A 148 -2.10 -14.19 -2.26
C GLU A 148 -3.41 -14.34 -1.52
N MET A 149 -4.24 -15.26 -2.02
CA MET A 149 -5.44 -15.71 -1.33
C MET A 149 -5.02 -16.79 -0.35
N LEU A 150 -4.87 -16.43 0.91
CA LEU A 150 -4.81 -17.44 1.98
C LEU A 150 -6.23 -17.85 2.31
N LEU A 151 -6.51 -19.14 2.13
CA LEU A 151 -7.45 -19.79 3.03
C LEU A 151 -6.78 -19.83 4.40
N ASP A 152 -7.44 -19.27 5.41
CA ASP A 152 -6.94 -19.34 6.79
C ASP A 152 -7.01 -20.80 7.27
N ARG A 153 -5.92 -21.55 7.06
CA ARG A 153 -5.85 -23.00 7.30
C ARG A 153 -4.45 -23.43 7.68
N SER A 154 -4.34 -24.60 8.31
CA SER A 154 -3.04 -25.18 8.62
C SER A 154 -2.32 -25.71 7.36
N TYR A 155 -1.00 -25.86 7.45
CA TYR A 155 -0.20 -26.51 6.41
C TYR A 155 -0.74 -27.93 6.11
N ASP A 156 -1.13 -28.68 7.14
CA ASP A 156 -1.62 -30.06 7.01
C ASP A 156 -2.96 -30.15 6.26
N ASP A 157 -3.87 -29.19 6.47
CA ASP A 157 -5.14 -29.11 5.73
C ASP A 157 -4.92 -28.81 4.25
N SER A 158 -3.97 -27.92 3.96
CA SER A 158 -3.54 -27.59 2.60
C SER A 158 -3.03 -28.83 1.87
N MET A 159 -2.10 -29.56 2.51
CA MET A 159 -1.48 -30.74 1.90
C MET A 159 -2.47 -31.88 1.69
N ARG A 160 -3.39 -32.11 2.64
CA ARG A 160 -4.46 -33.12 2.49
C ARG A 160 -5.36 -32.82 1.31
N ALA A 161 -5.77 -31.57 1.14
CA ALA A 161 -6.68 -31.22 0.08
C ALA A 161 -6.03 -31.18 -1.31
N ILE A 162 -4.74 -30.83 -1.40
CA ILE A 162 -3.94 -31.01 -2.62
C ILE A 162 -3.86 -32.51 -2.97
N ALA A 163 -3.50 -33.35 -2.00
CA ALA A 163 -3.39 -34.80 -2.20
C ALA A 163 -4.72 -35.43 -2.66
N ASN A 164 -5.83 -34.95 -2.10
CA ASN A 164 -7.18 -35.46 -2.40
C ASN A 164 -7.85 -34.78 -3.60
N ARG A 165 -7.20 -33.80 -4.24
CA ARG A 165 -7.76 -32.96 -5.31
C ARG A 165 -9.14 -32.39 -4.98
N SER A 166 -9.36 -32.03 -3.71
CA SER A 166 -10.65 -31.55 -3.24
C SER A 166 -10.76 -30.02 -3.35
N GLU A 167 -11.98 -29.56 -3.56
CA GLU A 167 -12.32 -28.16 -3.30
C GLU A 167 -12.26 -27.86 -1.81
N ILE A 168 -11.86 -26.64 -1.49
CA ILE A 168 -11.72 -26.21 -0.10
C ILE A 168 -12.51 -24.92 0.05
N GLN A 169 -13.42 -24.92 1.01
CA GLN A 169 -14.18 -23.74 1.39
C GLN A 169 -13.57 -23.14 2.64
N GLY A 170 -13.37 -21.82 2.62
CA GLY A 170 -12.93 -21.11 3.81
C GLY A 170 -12.82 -19.61 3.59
N PRO A 171 -12.65 -18.83 4.66
CA PRO A 171 -12.44 -17.40 4.56
C PRO A 171 -11.17 -17.12 3.76
N VAL A 172 -11.26 -16.22 2.79
CA VAL A 172 -10.09 -15.67 2.08
C VAL A 172 -9.79 -14.30 2.65
N SER A 173 -8.52 -14.05 2.94
CA SER A 173 -8.04 -12.77 3.45
C SER A 173 -7.13 -12.08 2.44
N CYS A 174 -7.21 -10.76 2.38
CA CYS A 174 -6.28 -9.94 1.62
C CYS A 174 -4.99 -9.80 2.42
N LYS A 175 -3.85 -10.17 1.83
CA LYS A 175 -2.55 -9.90 2.43
C LYS A 175 -1.64 -9.14 1.51
N ILE A 176 -0.74 -8.38 2.13
CA ILE A 176 0.44 -7.82 1.48
C ILE A 176 1.63 -8.55 2.06
N THR A 177 2.34 -9.28 1.22
CA THR A 177 3.57 -9.97 1.59
C THR A 177 4.76 -9.01 1.57
N ALA A 178 5.76 -9.35 2.38
CA ALA A 178 7.05 -8.70 2.37
C ALA A 178 8.11 -9.69 2.81
N HIS A 179 9.35 -9.40 2.44
CA HIS A 179 10.50 -10.07 3.02
C HIS A 179 10.90 -9.37 4.32
N LEU A 180 10.99 -10.18 5.37
CA LEU A 180 11.47 -9.87 6.69
C LEU A 180 12.96 -10.13 6.75
N ALA A 181 13.75 -9.07 6.63
CA ALA A 181 15.19 -9.15 6.84
C ALA A 181 15.49 -9.06 8.35
N LEU A 182 15.78 -10.20 8.97
CA LEU A 182 16.25 -10.25 10.36
C LEU A 182 17.77 -9.97 10.43
N PRO A 183 18.26 -9.30 11.49
CA PRO A 183 19.69 -9.14 11.72
C PRO A 183 20.38 -10.51 11.81
N THR A 184 21.45 -10.67 11.04
CA THR A 184 22.28 -11.87 11.13
C THR A 184 22.83 -12.01 12.55
N PRO A 185 22.87 -13.23 13.13
CA PRO A 185 22.62 -14.53 12.50
C PRO A 185 21.23 -15.12 12.80
N LEU A 186 20.24 -14.30 13.20
CA LEU A 186 18.92 -14.81 13.57
C LEU A 186 18.14 -15.31 12.36
N LYS A 187 17.45 -16.44 12.52
CA LYS A 187 16.56 -17.00 11.49
C LYS A 187 15.24 -17.41 12.13
N LEU A 188 14.13 -16.91 11.61
CA LEU A 188 12.79 -17.37 11.99
C LEU A 188 12.53 -18.75 11.39
N ILE A 189 12.16 -19.72 12.21
CA ILE A 189 11.99 -21.13 11.78
C ILE A 189 10.65 -21.74 12.20
N ALA A 190 9.84 -21.05 13.00
CA ALA A 190 8.46 -21.44 13.30
C ALA A 190 7.66 -20.25 13.84
N TYR A 191 6.33 -20.30 13.68
CA TYR A 191 5.41 -19.32 14.23
C TYR A 191 4.09 -19.97 14.65
N GLN A 192 3.61 -19.59 15.82
CA GLN A 192 2.35 -20.03 16.38
C GLN A 192 1.57 -18.83 16.92
N ALA A 193 0.46 -18.47 16.27
CA ALA A 193 -0.50 -17.53 16.82
C ALA A 193 -1.04 -18.03 18.18
N LEU A 194 -1.02 -17.19 19.21
CA LEU A 194 -1.59 -17.46 20.53
C LEU A 194 -2.95 -16.77 20.67
N GLY A 195 -3.97 -17.30 19.99
CA GLY A 195 -5.36 -16.84 20.12
C GLY A 195 -6.12 -16.79 18.80
N THR A 196 -7.45 -16.83 18.89
CA THR A 196 -8.39 -16.40 17.84
C THR A 196 -8.78 -14.93 18.00
N ASP A 197 -8.64 -14.42 19.22
CA ASP A 197 -8.80 -13.00 19.51
C ASP A 197 -7.47 -12.34 19.18
N ASN A 198 -7.55 -11.25 18.42
CA ASN A 198 -6.49 -10.43 17.84
C ASN A 198 -5.48 -9.83 18.86
N SER A 199 -5.24 -10.46 20.02
CA SER A 199 -4.12 -10.13 20.88
C SER A 199 -2.85 -10.37 20.08
N GLU A 200 -2.07 -9.32 19.90
CA GLU A 200 -0.83 -9.19 19.11
C GLU A 200 0.33 -10.05 19.67
N ARG A 201 0.03 -11.28 20.12
CA ARG A 201 0.96 -12.23 20.73
C ARG A 201 1.03 -13.49 19.87
N GLY A 202 2.20 -13.72 19.28
CA GLY A 202 2.55 -15.01 18.68
C GLY A 202 3.75 -15.62 19.39
N LEU A 203 3.89 -16.94 19.37
CA LEU A 203 5.18 -17.57 19.68
C LEU A 203 5.96 -17.72 18.39
N ILE A 204 7.15 -17.13 18.34
CA ILE A 204 8.12 -17.41 17.27
C ILE A 204 9.18 -18.39 17.77
N SER A 205 9.78 -19.14 16.86
CA SER A 205 11.02 -19.87 17.13
C SER A 205 12.14 -19.31 16.28
N LEU A 206 13.23 -18.89 16.92
CA LEU A 206 14.41 -18.33 16.29
C LEU A 206 15.58 -19.32 16.42
N LEU A 207 16.28 -19.58 15.31
CA LEU A 207 17.58 -20.25 15.31
C LEU A 207 18.65 -19.22 15.64
N THR A 208 19.40 -19.45 16.72
CA THR A 208 20.50 -18.56 17.16
C THR A 208 21.84 -18.97 16.55
N ARG A 209 22.87 -18.14 16.76
CA ARG A 209 24.25 -18.43 16.31
C ARG A 209 24.81 -19.75 16.86
N SER A 210 24.41 -20.12 18.08
CA SER A 210 24.88 -21.35 18.74
C SER A 210 24.21 -22.61 18.19
N GLY A 211 23.26 -22.47 17.25
CA GLY A 211 22.41 -23.57 16.79
C GLY A 211 21.27 -23.90 17.76
N SER A 212 21.12 -23.11 18.83
CA SER A 212 19.99 -23.26 19.76
C SER A 212 18.71 -22.73 19.14
N ILE A 213 17.58 -23.33 19.50
CA ILE A 213 16.25 -22.86 19.12
C ILE A 213 15.65 -22.15 20.34
N ALA A 214 15.37 -20.86 20.20
CA ALA A 214 14.69 -20.08 21.21
C ALA A 214 13.24 -19.84 20.79
N LYS A 215 12.29 -20.36 21.57
CA LYS A 215 10.86 -20.11 21.43
C LYS A 215 10.45 -19.00 22.38
N VAL A 216 9.95 -17.89 21.83
CA VAL A 216 9.69 -16.66 22.58
C VAL A 216 8.38 -16.02 22.13
N ALA A 217 7.68 -15.36 23.05
CA ALA A 217 6.52 -14.57 22.67
C ALA A 217 6.96 -13.28 21.98
N LEU A 218 6.26 -12.95 20.91
CA LEU A 218 6.52 -11.83 20.03
C LEU A 218 5.35 -10.85 20.10
N LYS A 219 5.67 -9.58 20.21
CA LYS A 219 4.77 -8.47 19.90
C LYS A 219 5.35 -7.63 18.76
N VAL A 220 4.49 -7.21 17.84
CA VAL A 220 4.89 -6.47 16.63
C VAL A 220 4.44 -5.02 16.76
N HIS A 221 5.30 -4.08 16.38
CA HIS A 221 4.93 -2.69 16.16
C HIS A 221 5.63 -2.14 14.92
N PHE A 222 5.05 -1.11 14.32
CA PHE A 222 5.61 -0.41 13.15
C PHE A 222 6.26 0.91 13.58
N ASP A 223 7.18 1.43 12.75
CA ASP A 223 7.61 2.83 12.88
C ASP A 223 6.46 3.81 12.57
N ASP A 224 5.58 3.43 11.64
CA ASP A 224 4.49 4.28 11.16
C ASP A 224 3.31 4.28 12.16
N PRO A 225 2.93 5.45 12.69
CA PRO A 225 1.86 5.56 13.68
C PRO A 225 0.48 5.21 13.12
N ASP A 226 0.25 5.37 11.82
CA ASP A 226 -1.02 4.99 11.18
C ASP A 226 -1.14 3.46 11.11
N LEU A 227 -0.06 2.74 10.82
CA LEU A 227 -0.04 1.27 10.88
C LEU A 227 -0.29 0.77 12.30
N ASN A 228 0.38 1.35 13.30
CA ASN A 228 0.15 0.99 14.70
C ASN A 228 -1.30 1.22 15.12
N ARG A 229 -1.90 2.33 14.70
CA ARG A 229 -3.33 2.62 14.96
C ARG A 229 -4.23 1.58 14.32
N LEU A 230 -3.96 1.18 13.07
CA LEU A 230 -4.73 0.14 12.38
C LEU A 230 -4.57 -1.24 13.03
N MET A 231 -3.38 -1.57 13.56
CA MET A 231 -3.16 -2.79 14.35
C MET A 231 -3.95 -2.77 15.66
N GLN A 232 -3.88 -1.67 16.43
CA GLN A 232 -4.61 -1.50 17.69
C GLN A 232 -6.13 -1.57 17.50
N GLN A 233 -6.64 -1.05 16.37
CA GLN A 233 -8.04 -1.13 15.98
C GLN A 233 -8.42 -2.50 15.39
N GLN A 234 -7.46 -3.41 15.26
CA GLN A 234 -7.62 -4.75 14.68
C GLN A 234 -8.11 -4.74 13.23
N THR A 235 -7.91 -3.62 12.53
CA THR A 235 -8.23 -3.46 11.11
C THR A 235 -7.21 -4.20 10.24
N ILE A 236 -5.96 -4.26 10.71
CA ILE A 236 -4.90 -5.06 10.11
C ILE A 236 -4.25 -5.95 11.16
N GLN A 237 -3.58 -7.00 10.69
CA GLN A 237 -2.70 -7.84 11.49
C GLN A 237 -1.37 -8.02 10.78
N ALA A 238 -0.28 -8.23 11.51
CA ALA A 238 1.05 -8.41 10.93
C ALA A 238 1.68 -9.69 11.48
N TRP A 239 1.83 -10.71 10.63
CA TRP A 239 2.32 -12.03 11.01
C TRP A 239 3.13 -12.68 9.89
N PRO A 240 3.97 -13.70 10.17
CA PRO A 240 4.60 -14.49 9.13
C PRO A 240 3.59 -15.00 8.08
N SER A 241 3.94 -14.93 6.80
CA SER A 241 3.05 -15.18 5.65
C SER A 241 2.57 -16.64 5.56
N SER A 242 3.31 -17.57 6.16
CA SER A 242 3.02 -19.00 6.12
C SER A 242 1.97 -19.41 7.16
N SER A 243 1.08 -20.33 6.76
CA SER A 243 0.10 -20.99 7.63
C SER A 243 0.72 -21.49 8.91
N LYS A 244 0.14 -21.20 10.09
CA LYS A 244 0.60 -21.63 11.44
C LYS A 244 1.52 -22.85 11.43
N ILE A 245 2.81 -22.64 11.64
CA ILE A 245 3.83 -23.69 11.69
C ILE A 245 4.24 -23.89 13.14
N THR A 246 3.69 -24.95 13.76
CA THR A 246 3.94 -25.26 15.17
C THR A 246 5.26 -26.02 15.40
N ARG A 247 5.95 -26.42 14.33
CA ARG A 247 7.20 -27.20 14.37
C ARG A 247 8.32 -26.48 13.61
N PRO A 248 9.55 -26.42 14.13
CA PRO A 248 10.69 -25.85 13.42
C PRO A 248 10.85 -26.42 12.00
N ALA A 249 10.89 -25.54 11.00
CA ALA A 249 11.12 -25.89 9.61
C ALA A 249 12.63 -25.92 9.29
N PRO A 250 13.06 -26.73 8.32
CA PRO A 250 14.47 -26.81 7.92
C PRO A 250 14.93 -25.57 7.13
N VAL A 251 14.01 -24.73 6.65
CA VAL A 251 14.28 -23.52 5.88
C VAL A 251 13.76 -22.32 6.67
N PRO A 252 14.53 -21.21 6.76
CA PRO A 252 14.06 -19.98 7.40
C PRO A 252 12.81 -19.42 6.72
N PHE A 253 11.95 -18.80 7.52
CA PHE A 253 10.86 -17.97 7.05
C PHE A 253 11.35 -16.53 6.99
N ASP A 254 11.41 -16.00 5.79
CA ASP A 254 11.61 -14.60 5.50
C ASP A 254 10.30 -13.93 5.08
N GLU A 255 9.27 -14.67 4.65
CA GLU A 255 8.01 -14.03 4.28
C GLU A 255 7.14 -13.65 5.49
N PHE A 256 6.71 -12.39 5.50
CA PHE A 256 5.82 -11.81 6.49
C PHE A 256 4.69 -11.07 5.79
N ALA A 257 3.53 -11.01 6.42
CA ALA A 257 2.30 -10.57 5.80
C ALA A 257 1.55 -9.57 6.67
N ILE A 258 1.10 -8.48 6.06
CA ILE A 258 0.07 -7.61 6.62
C ILE A 258 -1.28 -8.11 6.11
N VAL A 259 -2.10 -8.66 7.00
CA VAL A 259 -3.44 -9.18 6.73
C VAL A 259 -4.46 -8.07 6.96
N ILE A 260 -5.23 -7.73 5.92
CA ILE A 260 -6.15 -6.58 5.85
C ILE A 260 -7.62 -7.02 6.03
N GLY A 261 -7.80 -8.27 6.50
CA GLY A 261 -9.10 -8.88 6.79
C GLY A 261 -9.67 -9.70 5.64
N SER A 262 -10.83 -10.31 5.91
CA SER A 262 -11.47 -11.27 5.00
C SER A 262 -12.32 -10.60 3.91
N ILE A 263 -12.34 -11.21 2.72
CA ILE A 263 -13.31 -10.97 1.63
C ILE A 263 -14.43 -12.02 1.62
N GLY A 264 -14.62 -12.71 2.74
CA GLY A 264 -15.64 -13.74 2.92
C GLY A 264 -15.18 -15.14 2.57
N VAL A 265 -16.11 -16.09 2.72
CA VAL A 265 -15.88 -17.50 2.40
C VAL A 265 -15.81 -17.68 0.89
N GLN A 266 -14.70 -18.23 0.41
CA GLN A 266 -14.51 -18.60 -0.98
C GLN A 266 -14.29 -20.11 -1.08
N THR A 267 -14.77 -20.69 -2.17
CA THR A 267 -14.39 -22.05 -2.56
C THR A 267 -13.16 -21.93 -3.46
N LEU A 268 -12.02 -22.46 -3.04
CA LEU A 268 -10.80 -22.52 -3.86
C LEU A 268 -10.52 -23.98 -4.21
N THR A 269 -10.30 -24.26 -5.48
CA THR A 269 -9.87 -25.58 -5.95
C THR A 269 -8.38 -25.71 -5.68
N ALA A 270 -7.97 -26.52 -4.70
CA ALA A 270 -6.54 -26.68 -4.36
C ALA A 270 -5.67 -27.26 -5.49
N ALA A 271 -6.30 -27.76 -6.55
CA ALA A 271 -5.65 -28.47 -7.65
C ALA A 271 -5.54 -27.66 -8.96
N LEU A 272 -6.09 -26.43 -9.04
CA LEU A 272 -6.06 -25.66 -10.29
C LEU A 272 -5.09 -24.48 -10.20
N PRO A 273 -4.07 -24.42 -11.08
CA PRO A 273 -3.16 -23.27 -11.16
C PRO A 273 -3.83 -21.97 -11.61
N PHE A 274 -5.12 -21.99 -11.97
CA PHE A 274 -5.86 -20.85 -12.50
C PHE A 274 -7.28 -20.81 -11.93
N ASP A 275 -7.48 -20.16 -10.77
CA ASP A 275 -8.82 -19.69 -10.39
C ASP A 275 -9.18 -18.53 -11.31
N THR A 276 -10.20 -18.71 -12.16
CA THR A 276 -10.65 -17.69 -13.13
C THR A 276 -11.18 -16.42 -12.46
N ARG A 277 -11.41 -16.44 -11.14
CA ARG A 277 -11.85 -15.28 -10.36
C ARG A 277 -10.69 -14.52 -9.73
N LYS A 278 -9.43 -14.94 -9.95
CA LYS A 278 -8.25 -14.29 -9.35
C LYS A 278 -8.27 -12.78 -9.52
N ASP A 279 -8.53 -12.29 -10.73
CA ASP A 279 -8.56 -10.85 -11.03
C ASP A 279 -9.67 -10.12 -10.27
N GLN A 280 -10.85 -10.74 -10.14
CA GLN A 280 -11.98 -10.18 -9.39
C GLN A 280 -11.67 -10.11 -7.89
N LEU A 281 -11.12 -11.19 -7.32
CA LEU A 281 -10.76 -11.26 -5.90
C LEU A 281 -9.62 -10.28 -5.58
N GLN A 282 -8.66 -10.15 -6.51
CA GLN A 282 -7.59 -9.16 -6.40
C GLN A 282 -8.13 -7.72 -6.46
N ALA A 283 -9.11 -7.43 -7.33
CA ALA A 283 -9.75 -6.12 -7.37
C ALA A 283 -10.47 -5.76 -6.06
N LEU A 284 -11.17 -6.71 -5.44
CA LEU A 284 -11.80 -6.53 -4.14
C LEU A 284 -10.77 -6.24 -3.04
N CYS A 285 -9.64 -6.93 -3.06
CA CYS A 285 -8.57 -6.66 -2.12
C CYS A 285 -7.93 -5.29 -2.35
N ASN A 286 -7.62 -4.92 -3.59
CA ASN A 286 -7.13 -3.59 -3.91
C ASN A 286 -8.06 -2.48 -3.40
N GLN A 287 -9.38 -2.68 -3.53
CA GLN A 287 -10.37 -1.73 -3.02
C GLN A 287 -10.34 -1.65 -1.49
N LYS A 288 -10.29 -2.79 -0.78
CA LYS A 288 -10.17 -2.81 0.69
C LYS A 288 -8.92 -2.10 1.18
N MET A 289 -7.77 -2.38 0.56
CA MET A 289 -6.51 -1.79 0.98
C MET A 289 -6.46 -0.28 0.68
N GLN A 290 -6.99 0.17 -0.45
CA GLN A 290 -7.14 1.61 -0.72
C GLN A 290 -8.04 2.30 0.31
N ALA A 291 -9.09 1.63 0.78
CA ALA A 291 -9.98 2.17 1.81
C ALA A 291 -9.29 2.32 3.18
N LEU A 292 -8.17 1.62 3.43
CA LEU A 292 -7.36 1.85 4.64
C LEU A 292 -6.58 3.17 4.58
N GLY A 293 -6.40 3.74 3.39
CA GLY A 293 -5.63 4.97 3.20
C GLY A 293 -4.13 4.77 3.39
N ARG A 294 -3.47 5.79 3.93
CA ARG A 294 -2.03 5.77 4.17
C ARG A 294 -1.69 4.81 5.33
N PRO A 295 -0.57 4.08 5.24
CA PRO A 295 0.46 4.18 4.20
C PRO A 295 0.27 3.23 3.00
N PHE A 296 -0.82 2.45 2.95
CA PHE A 296 -1.08 1.50 1.86
C PHE A 296 -1.22 2.20 0.50
N THR A 297 -1.94 3.31 0.44
CA THR A 297 -2.11 4.12 -0.77
C THR A 297 -0.80 4.71 -1.33
N PHE A 298 0.28 4.76 -0.53
CA PHE A 298 1.60 5.09 -1.08
C PHE A 298 2.15 4.00 -1.97
N GLN A 299 1.72 2.75 -1.81
CA GLN A 299 2.26 1.56 -2.49
C GLN A 299 1.30 0.94 -3.51
N MET A 300 0.00 1.28 -3.44
CA MET A 300 -1.01 0.67 -4.29
C MET A 300 -2.11 1.63 -4.70
N GLY A 301 -2.81 1.23 -5.77
CA GLY A 301 -3.92 1.98 -6.32
C GLY A 301 -3.49 3.15 -7.19
N ARG A 302 -4.48 3.89 -7.66
CA ARG A 302 -4.31 5.06 -8.55
C ARG A 302 -4.84 6.29 -7.83
N THR A 303 -4.05 6.81 -6.91
CA THR A 303 -4.43 7.91 -6.03
C THR A 303 -3.33 8.98 -6.01
N LEU A 304 -3.65 10.16 -5.48
CA LEU A 304 -2.70 11.25 -5.27
C LEU A 304 -1.49 10.82 -4.43
N ASP A 305 -1.64 9.84 -3.55
CA ASP A 305 -0.55 9.31 -2.71
C ASP A 305 0.56 8.61 -3.51
N ARG A 306 0.34 8.30 -4.79
CA ARG A 306 1.37 7.81 -5.71
C ARG A 306 2.31 8.94 -6.19
N LEU A 307 2.05 10.19 -5.83
CA LEU A 307 2.90 11.36 -6.11
C LEU A 307 4.25 11.24 -5.39
N THR A 308 5.34 11.30 -6.15
CA THR A 308 6.71 11.20 -5.63
C THR A 308 7.36 12.57 -5.50
N HIS A 309 7.07 13.49 -6.42
CA HIS A 309 7.71 14.80 -6.50
C HIS A 309 6.83 15.83 -7.23
N VAL A 310 7.09 17.11 -6.97
CA VAL A 310 6.41 18.24 -7.63
C VAL A 310 7.40 19.33 -7.99
N ASP A 311 7.34 19.80 -9.23
CA ASP A 311 8.04 21.00 -9.68
C ASP A 311 7.04 22.15 -9.81
N TYR A 312 7.30 23.26 -9.12
CA TYR A 312 6.48 24.47 -9.21
C TYR A 312 7.09 25.46 -10.21
N ARG A 313 6.25 26.22 -10.90
CA ARG A 313 6.67 27.29 -11.81
C ARG A 313 6.42 28.69 -11.25
#